data_AF-A0A7X5N2H6-F1
#
_entry.id   AF-A0A7X5N2H6-F1
#
_cell.length_a   1.000
_cell.length_b   1.000
_cell.length_c   1.000
_cell.angle_alpha   90.00
_cell.angle_beta   90.00
_cell.angle_gamma   90.00
#
_symmetry.space_group_name_H-M   'P 1'
#
loop_
_entity.id
_entity.type
_entity.pdbx_description
1 polymer ?
#
loop_
_entity_poly.entity_id
_entity_poly.type
_entity_poly.pdbx_seq_one_letter_code
_entity_poly.pdbx_strand_id
1 'polypeptide(L)'
;PAQARRAAQLAKNDLQSRMVNEFPELQGIAGRHYAKAAGESSEISLAIDEAYQPRFAGDDIALSPLGKVLAIAERLDTLAGGFAAGLKPTGNKDPFALRRNALGLARTVIESGFDLDLKELLVEARNQINVQASARQLLKT
;
A
#
# COMPACT_ATOMS: atom_id res chain seq x y z
N PRO A 1 6.64 -6.13 16.13
CA PRO A 1 5.78 -4.94 15.90
C PRO A 1 6.54 -3.61 15.68
N ALA A 2 7.67 -3.35 16.36
CA ALA A 2 8.40 -2.08 16.23
C ALA A 2 8.86 -1.79 14.79
N GLN A 3 9.48 -2.77 14.12
CA GLN A 3 9.92 -2.61 12.71
C GLN A 3 8.75 -2.39 11.75
N ALA A 4 7.61 -3.08 11.93
CA ALA A 4 6.42 -2.88 11.11
C ALA A 4 5.87 -1.45 11.22
N ARG A 5 5.81 -0.91 12.44
CA ARG A 5 5.41 0.49 12.65
C ARG A 5 6.40 1.46 12.02
N ARG A 6 7.70 1.20 12.14
CA ARG A 6 8.73 2.06 11.54
C ARG A 6 8.66 2.03 10.01
N ALA A 7 8.51 0.85 9.42
CA ALA A 7 8.35 0.69 7.98
C ALA A 7 7.08 1.40 7.48
N ALA A 8 5.95 1.26 8.18
CA ALA A 8 4.71 1.97 7.86
C ALA A 8 4.84 3.50 7.98
N GLN A 9 5.57 4.01 8.97
CA GLN A 9 5.84 5.45 9.11
C GLN A 9 6.67 6.03 7.96
N LEU A 10 7.54 5.21 7.37
CA LEU A 10 8.42 5.62 6.27
C LEU A 10 7.87 5.28 4.90
N ALA A 11 6.83 4.44 4.84
CA ALA A 11 6.18 4.04 3.61
C ALA A 11 5.72 5.30 2.84
N LYS A 12 5.88 5.26 1.51
CA LYS A 12 5.49 6.34 0.59
C LYS A 12 6.25 7.67 0.74
N ASN A 13 7.28 7.77 1.58
CA ASN A 13 8.09 9.00 1.70
C ASN A 13 8.73 9.42 0.35
N ASP A 14 9.03 8.45 -0.50
CA ASP A 14 9.56 8.67 -1.83
C ASP A 14 8.61 9.40 -2.78
N LEU A 15 7.30 9.32 -2.53
CA LEU A 15 6.29 10.04 -3.32
C LEU A 15 6.40 11.57 -3.23
N GLN A 16 7.08 12.08 -2.21
CA GLN A 16 7.34 13.52 -2.07
C GLN A 16 8.54 13.98 -2.93
N SER A 17 9.28 13.05 -3.53
CA SER A 17 10.44 13.39 -4.34
C SER A 17 10.03 13.79 -5.77
N ARG A 18 10.77 14.74 -6.37
CA ARG A 18 10.65 15.03 -7.80
C ARG A 18 10.97 13.81 -8.66
N MET A 19 11.89 12.96 -8.19
CA MET A 19 12.30 11.75 -8.89
C MET A 19 11.13 10.80 -9.14
N VAL A 20 10.32 10.49 -8.12
CA VAL A 20 9.16 9.60 -8.31
C VAL A 20 8.03 10.28 -9.08
N ASN A 21 7.89 11.61 -8.99
CA ASN A 21 6.92 12.34 -9.82
C ASN A 21 7.27 12.26 -11.32
N GLU A 22 8.56 12.31 -11.68
CA GLU A 22 9.03 12.17 -13.06
C GLU A 22 9.07 10.70 -13.51
N PHE A 23 9.37 9.77 -12.60
CA PHE A 23 9.53 8.33 -12.86
C PHE A 23 8.70 7.49 -11.86
N PRO A 24 7.38 7.35 -12.08
CA PRO A 24 6.49 6.62 -11.17
C PRO A 24 6.90 5.16 -10.94
N GLU A 25 7.58 4.53 -11.89
CA GLU A 25 8.11 3.17 -11.78
C GLU A 25 9.17 3.00 -10.69
N LEU A 26 9.76 4.10 -10.20
CA LEU A 26 10.72 4.09 -9.09
C LEU A 26 10.05 4.11 -7.71
N GLN A 27 8.72 4.17 -7.65
CA GLN A 27 7.97 4.05 -6.40
C GLN A 27 8.36 2.77 -5.64
N GLY A 28 8.62 2.89 -4.33
CA GLY A 28 9.12 1.81 -3.47
C GLY A 28 10.63 1.59 -3.60
N ILE A 29 11.15 1.52 -4.83
CA ILE A 29 12.59 1.36 -5.11
C ILE A 29 13.36 2.56 -4.55
N ALA A 30 12.92 3.77 -4.90
CA ALA A 30 13.44 5.02 -4.37
C ALA A 30 13.31 5.07 -2.84
N GLY A 31 12.14 4.70 -2.31
CA GLY A 31 11.87 4.66 -0.87
C GLY A 31 12.85 3.78 -0.10
N ARG A 32 13.16 2.59 -0.62
CA ARG A 32 14.18 1.70 -0.06
C ARG A 32 15.56 2.34 -0.03
N HIS A 33 15.96 2.99 -1.12
CA HIS A 33 17.26 3.68 -1.17
C HIS A 33 17.32 4.85 -0.18
N TYR A 34 16.23 5.60 -0.03
CA TYR A 34 16.13 6.70 0.93
C TYR A 34 16.19 6.19 2.37
N ALA A 35 15.44 5.14 2.70
CA ALA A 35 15.48 4.53 4.03
C ALA A 35 16.89 4.02 4.38
N LYS A 36 17.55 3.33 3.44
CA LYS A 36 18.91 2.85 3.61
C LYS A 36 19.91 4.00 3.81
N ALA A 37 19.79 5.08 3.03
CA ALA A 37 20.62 6.27 3.18
C ALA A 37 20.40 6.99 4.51
N ALA A 38 19.18 6.91 5.07
CA ALA A 38 18.83 7.42 6.39
C ALA A 38 19.29 6.51 7.56
N GLY A 39 19.95 5.39 7.28
CA GLY A 39 20.47 4.47 8.30
C GLY A 39 19.44 3.46 8.83
N GLU A 40 18.32 3.28 8.13
CA GLU A 40 17.35 2.24 8.49
C GLU A 40 17.89 0.84 8.20
N SER A 41 17.33 -0.16 8.89
CA SER A 41 17.76 -1.55 8.71
C SER A 41 17.45 -2.09 7.31
N SER A 42 18.15 -3.16 6.92
CA SER A 42 17.92 -3.87 5.67
C SER A 42 16.48 -4.35 5.53
N GLU A 43 15.88 -4.83 6.62
CA GLU A 43 14.53 -5.38 6.66
C GLU A 43 13.50 -4.27 6.42
N ILE A 44 13.63 -3.13 7.10
CA ILE A 44 12.74 -1.97 6.93
C ILE A 44 12.86 -1.44 5.50
N SER A 45 14.09 -1.26 5.02
CA SER A 45 14.35 -0.76 3.67
C SER A 45 13.76 -1.70 2.61
N LEU A 46 13.92 -3.02 2.77
CA LEU A 46 13.35 -4.02 1.88
C LEU A 46 11.82 -4.00 1.91
N ALA A 47 11.22 -3.92 3.09
CA ALA A 47 9.76 -3.90 3.22
C ALA A 47 9.12 -2.72 2.50
N ILE A 48 9.78 -1.54 2.47
CA ILE A 48 9.29 -0.36 1.74
C ILE A 48 9.22 -0.60 0.22
N ASP A 49 10.18 -1.34 -0.33
CA ASP A 49 10.19 -1.74 -1.76
C ASP A 49 9.08 -2.77 -2.06
N GLU A 50 9.01 -3.79 -1.20
CA GLU A 50 8.08 -4.91 -1.34
C GLU A 50 6.61 -4.51 -1.05
N ALA A 51 6.35 -3.41 -0.34
CA ALA A 51 4.99 -2.97 0.00
C ALA A 51 4.08 -2.84 -1.23
N TYR A 52 4.65 -2.50 -2.38
CA TYR A 52 3.94 -2.35 -3.64
C TYR A 52 3.67 -3.67 -4.38
N GLN A 53 4.29 -4.77 -3.96
CA GLN A 53 4.11 -6.08 -4.57
C GLN A 53 2.81 -6.77 -4.11
N PRO A 54 2.08 -7.46 -5.01
CA PRO A 54 2.32 -7.53 -6.45
C PRO A 54 1.91 -6.23 -7.16
N ARG A 55 2.77 -5.74 -8.07
CA ARG A 55 2.59 -4.50 -8.85
C ARG A 55 1.67 -4.69 -10.05
N PHE A 56 1.65 -5.91 -10.60
CA PHE A 56 0.78 -6.34 -11.69
C PHE A 56 0.44 -7.84 -11.53
N ALA A 57 -0.45 -8.36 -12.39
CA ALA A 57 -1.06 -9.69 -12.18
C ALA A 57 -0.05 -10.85 -12.10
N GLY A 58 1.04 -10.78 -12.87
CA GLY A 58 2.12 -11.78 -12.90
C GLY A 58 3.33 -11.45 -12.01
N ASP A 59 3.24 -10.42 -11.16
CA ASP A 59 4.30 -10.10 -10.20
C ASP A 59 4.22 -11.01 -8.98
N ASP A 60 5.33 -11.18 -8.28
CA ASP A 60 5.39 -11.90 -7.01
C ASP A 60 4.70 -11.09 -5.90
N ILE A 61 4.22 -11.76 -4.85
CA ILE A 61 3.87 -11.07 -3.61
C ILE A 61 5.14 -10.62 -2.90
N ALA A 62 5.02 -9.71 -1.92
CA ALA A 62 6.11 -9.43 -0.99
C ALA A 62 6.61 -10.75 -0.37
N LEU A 63 7.93 -10.97 -0.37
CA LEU A 63 8.52 -12.23 0.07
C LEU A 63 8.94 -12.18 1.54
N SER A 64 9.47 -11.06 1.99
CA SER A 64 9.88 -10.92 3.39
C SER A 64 8.67 -10.86 4.32
N PRO A 65 8.77 -11.39 5.56
CA PRO A 65 7.67 -11.30 6.53
C PRO A 65 7.22 -9.86 6.80
N LEU A 66 8.18 -8.92 6.87
CA LEU A 66 7.89 -7.51 7.11
C LEU A 66 7.23 -6.85 5.90
N GLY A 67 7.71 -7.15 4.70
CA GLY A 67 7.11 -6.69 3.45
C GLY A 67 5.69 -7.20 3.27
N LYS A 68 5.41 -8.47 3.58
CA LYS A 68 4.04 -9.03 3.55
C LYS A 68 3.09 -8.27 4.47
N VAL A 69 3.50 -8.02 5.71
CA VAL A 69 2.71 -7.26 6.68
C VAL A 69 2.44 -5.85 6.16
N LEU A 70 3.47 -5.16 5.65
CA LEU A 70 3.32 -3.80 5.14
C LEU A 70 2.44 -3.78 3.87
N ALA A 71 2.66 -4.67 2.92
CA ALA A 71 1.89 -4.81 1.69
C ALA A 71 0.40 -5.09 1.95
N ILE A 72 0.08 -5.89 2.97
CA ILE A 72 -1.30 -6.15 3.43
C ILE A 72 -1.89 -4.86 4.01
N ALA A 73 -1.19 -4.22 4.95
CA ALA A 73 -1.67 -3.00 5.61
C ALA A 73 -1.94 -1.86 4.62
N GLU A 74 -1.02 -1.61 3.68
CA GLU A 74 -1.15 -0.59 2.64
C GLU A 74 -2.36 -0.82 1.73
N ARG A 75 -2.64 -2.08 1.39
CA ARG A 75 -3.79 -2.42 0.54
C ARG A 75 -5.10 -2.31 1.30
N LEU A 76 -5.13 -2.70 2.57
CA LEU A 76 -6.31 -2.51 3.44
C LEU A 76 -6.65 -1.03 3.56
N ASP A 77 -5.66 -0.17 3.84
CA ASP A 77 -5.82 1.28 3.92
C ASP A 77 -6.31 1.87 2.59
N THR A 78 -5.66 1.52 1.49
CA THR A 78 -6.03 1.98 0.14
C THR A 78 -7.47 1.60 -0.23
N LEU A 79 -7.88 0.35 0.05
CA LEU A 79 -9.23 -0.12 -0.22
C LEU A 79 -10.25 0.57 0.68
N ALA A 80 -10.00 0.63 1.98
CA ALA A 80 -10.92 1.26 2.91
C ALA A 80 -11.10 2.75 2.55
N GLY A 81 -10.01 3.48 2.34
CA GLY A 81 -10.01 4.90 1.96
C GLY A 81 -10.68 5.15 0.62
N GLY A 82 -10.31 4.39 -0.42
CA GLY A 82 -10.86 4.55 -1.76
C GLY A 82 -12.37 4.28 -1.81
N PHE A 83 -12.86 3.25 -1.12
CA PHE A 83 -14.29 2.98 -1.04
C PHE A 83 -15.04 4.03 -0.19
N ALA A 84 -14.48 4.48 0.93
CA ALA A 84 -15.06 5.54 1.75
C ALA A 84 -15.16 6.88 0.99
N ALA A 85 -14.19 7.16 0.11
CA ALA A 85 -14.19 8.32 -0.76
C ALA A 85 -15.11 8.19 -2.00
N GLY A 86 -15.81 7.07 -2.16
CA GLY A 86 -16.72 6.84 -3.30
C GLY A 86 -16.00 6.51 -4.61
N LEU A 87 -14.71 6.17 -4.58
CA LEU A 87 -13.88 5.87 -5.76
C LEU A 87 -14.07 4.43 -6.27
N LYS A 88 -15.20 3.81 -5.95
CA LYS A 88 -15.51 2.42 -6.31
C LYS A 88 -15.38 2.23 -7.84
N PRO A 89 -14.69 1.18 -8.31
CA PRO A 89 -14.58 0.91 -9.73
C PRO A 89 -15.95 0.60 -10.35
N THR A 90 -16.17 1.05 -11.59
CA THR A 90 -17.41 0.83 -12.35
C THR A 90 -17.14 0.02 -13.61
N GLY A 91 -18.01 -0.97 -13.91
CA GLY A 91 -17.88 -1.84 -15.08
C GLY A 91 -16.45 -2.34 -15.29
N ASN A 92 -15.88 -2.06 -16.47
CA ASN A 92 -14.51 -2.44 -16.84
C ASN A 92 -13.42 -1.44 -16.43
N LYS A 93 -13.76 -0.28 -15.84
CA LYS A 93 -12.78 0.75 -15.46
C LYS A 93 -12.24 0.52 -14.05
N ASP A 94 -10.98 0.87 -13.83
CA ASP A 94 -10.31 0.87 -12.52
C ASP A 94 -9.37 2.09 -12.36
N PRO A 95 -9.90 3.32 -12.43
CA PRO A 95 -9.07 4.53 -12.51
C PRO A 95 -8.15 4.72 -11.31
N PHE A 96 -8.55 4.24 -10.13
CA PHE A 96 -7.80 4.33 -8.87
C PHE A 96 -7.19 2.98 -8.44
N ALA A 97 -7.15 2.00 -9.35
CA ALA A 97 -6.55 0.70 -9.11
C ALA A 97 -7.14 -0.09 -7.91
N LEU A 98 -8.36 0.20 -7.46
CA LEU A 98 -8.94 -0.47 -6.29
C LEU A 98 -9.21 -1.96 -6.55
N ARG A 99 -9.65 -2.32 -7.77
CA ARG A 99 -9.81 -3.74 -8.12
C ARG A 99 -8.46 -4.44 -8.13
N ARG A 100 -7.43 -3.81 -8.70
CA ARG A 100 -6.06 -4.36 -8.70
C ARG A 100 -5.49 -4.50 -7.28
N ASN A 101 -5.70 -3.53 -6.41
CA ASN A 101 -5.28 -3.60 -5.00
C ASN A 101 -5.99 -4.73 -4.25
N ALA A 102 -7.29 -4.93 -4.46
CA ALA A 102 -8.03 -6.03 -3.86
C ALA A 102 -7.51 -7.41 -4.29
N LEU A 103 -7.19 -7.58 -5.58
CA LEU A 103 -6.60 -8.81 -6.09
C LEU A 103 -5.20 -9.05 -5.52
N GLY A 104 -4.37 -7.99 -5.44
CA GLY A 104 -3.06 -8.08 -4.81
C GLY A 104 -3.15 -8.48 -3.34
N LEU A 105 -4.09 -7.89 -2.59
CA LEU A 105 -4.32 -8.22 -1.18
C LEU A 105 -4.75 -9.68 -1.01
N ALA A 106 -5.71 -10.13 -1.82
CA ALA A 106 -6.17 -11.52 -1.79
C ALA A 106 -5.02 -12.50 -2.05
N ARG A 107 -4.20 -12.23 -3.09
CA ARG A 107 -3.02 -13.04 -3.39
C ARG A 107 -2.03 -13.05 -2.22
N THR A 108 -1.66 -11.89 -1.68
CA THR A 108 -0.72 -11.80 -0.56
C THR A 108 -1.24 -12.56 0.66
N VAL A 109 -2.53 -12.44 1.02
CA VAL A 109 -3.09 -13.19 2.15
C VAL A 109 -3.02 -14.69 1.90
N ILE A 110 -3.49 -15.17 0.74
CA ILE A 110 -3.51 -16.61 0.40
C ILE A 110 -2.09 -17.19 0.33
N GLU A 111 -1.17 -16.53 -0.38
CA GLU A 111 0.19 -17.02 -0.64
C GLU A 111 1.13 -16.81 0.57
N SER A 112 0.81 -15.90 1.49
CA SER A 112 1.61 -15.67 2.70
C SER A 112 1.54 -16.82 3.72
N GLY A 113 0.44 -17.58 3.72
CA GLY A 113 0.13 -18.57 4.76
C GLY A 113 -0.29 -17.97 6.10
N PHE A 114 -0.56 -16.66 6.17
CA PHE A 114 -1.07 -16.04 7.39
C PHE A 114 -2.55 -16.40 7.62
N ASP A 115 -2.87 -16.77 8.85
CA ASP A 115 -4.25 -16.95 9.30
C ASP A 115 -4.80 -15.60 9.78
N LEU A 116 -5.57 -14.94 8.92
CA LEU A 116 -6.07 -13.57 9.13
C LEU A 116 -7.57 -13.50 8.88
N ASP A 117 -8.31 -12.86 9.78
CA ASP A 117 -9.69 -12.45 9.49
C ASP A 117 -9.66 -11.17 8.64
N LEU A 118 -9.74 -11.35 7.33
CA LEU A 118 -9.75 -10.25 6.37
C LEU A 118 -10.92 -9.28 6.59
N LYS A 119 -12.08 -9.78 7.06
CA LYS A 119 -13.24 -8.94 7.30
C LYS A 119 -13.01 -8.04 8.50
N GLU A 120 -12.45 -8.57 9.58
CA GLU A 120 -12.08 -7.78 10.75
C GLU A 120 -11.04 -6.71 10.40
N LEU A 121 -10.00 -7.08 9.66
CA LEU A 121 -8.95 -6.14 9.22
C LEU A 121 -9.50 -5.00 8.34
N LEU A 122 -10.46 -5.30 7.44
CA LEU A 122 -11.13 -4.27 6.63
C LEU A 122 -12.00 -3.34 7.49
N VAL A 123 -12.69 -3.89 8.50
CA VAL A 123 -13.47 -3.09 9.45
C VAL A 123 -12.55 -2.18 10.25
N GLU A 124 -11.41 -2.68 10.72
CA GLU A 124 -10.43 -1.89 11.45
C GLU A 124 -9.83 -0.77 10.59
N ALA A 125 -9.38 -1.08 9.36
CA ALA A 125 -8.88 -0.08 8.42
C ALA A 125 -9.93 1.01 8.15
N ARG A 126 -11.19 0.62 7.94
CA ARG A 126 -12.29 1.58 7.75
C ARG A 126 -12.49 2.50 8.96
N ASN A 127 -12.38 1.97 10.18
CA ASN A 127 -12.58 2.75 11.40
C ASN A 127 -11.46 3.79 11.64
N GLN A 128 -10.28 3.61 11.01
CA GLN A 128 -9.18 4.58 11.07
C GLN A 128 -9.37 5.76 10.10
N ILE A 129 -10.32 5.68 9.16
CA ILE A 129 -10.58 6.74 8.20
C ILE A 129 -11.34 7.87 8.88
N ASN A 130 -10.68 9.00 9.05
CA ASN A 130 -11.31 10.23 9.49
C ASN A 130 -11.99 10.91 8.30
N VAL A 131 -13.29 10.64 8.11
CA VAL A 131 -14.08 11.18 6.99
C VAL A 131 -14.35 12.68 7.21
N GLN A 132 -13.33 13.52 7.05
CA GLN A 132 -13.44 14.99 6.98
C GLN A 132 -13.08 15.52 5.58
N ALA A 133 -12.46 14.72 4.72
CA ALA A 133 -12.16 15.10 3.34
C ALA A 133 -13.21 14.51 2.38
N SER A 134 -14.37 15.16 2.29
CA SER A 134 -15.37 14.84 1.26
C SER A 134 -14.74 14.99 -0.14
N ALA A 135 -14.90 13.94 -0.97
CA ALA A 135 -14.41 13.83 -2.36
C ALA A 135 -14.90 14.94 -3.32
N ARG A 136 -15.65 15.93 -2.82
CA ARG A 136 -16.15 17.08 -3.57
C ARG A 136 -15.09 18.16 -3.82
N GLN A 137 -13.95 18.10 -3.14
CA GLN A 137 -12.90 19.13 -3.24
C GLN A 137 -11.80 18.81 -4.27
N LEU A 138 -11.55 17.52 -4.58
CA LEU A 138 -10.46 17.09 -5.47
C LEU A 138 -10.84 17.07 -6.97
N LEU A 139 -12.12 17.25 -7.31
CA LEU A 139 -12.61 17.28 -8.70
C LEU A 139 -12.98 18.70 -9.20
N LYS A 140 -12.51 19.73 -8.50
CA LYS A 140 -12.68 21.15 -8.88
C LYS A 140 -11.33 21.84 -9.09
N THR A 141 -10.56 21.33 -10.04
CA THR A 141 -9.43 22.00 -10.71
C THR A 141 -9.28 21.36 -12.07
#